data_AF-A0AAI9WXA2-F1
#
_entry.id   AF-A0AAI9WXA2-F1
#
_cell.length_a   1.000
_cell.length_b   1.000
_cell.length_c   1.000
_cell.angle_alpha   90.00
_cell.angle_beta   90.00
_cell.angle_gamma   90.00
#
_symmetry.space_group_name_H-M   'P 1'
#
loop_
_entity.id
_entity.type
_entity.pdbx_description
1 polymer ?
#
loop_
_entity_poly.entity_id
_entity_poly.type
_entity_poly.pdbx_seq_one_letter_code
_entity_poly.pdbx_strand_id
1 'polypeptide(L)'
;MSEKADSVGAVTFPDASNKYPNPLGNFSKGLGYPEWHPIDTRKQVSQLFRFGFYTTIGSYGFLYLWKRTTFKLEIPLSAVAFFTIAKGMQSSLANLREKNDCWNTFWGLATANTIVLTAAFKSMPPKHKILTGVFGTSLATIFDRAYWAQSTSNPSYNAKYESAQVDKDLPKQSFWDIWQRRPLTDTVQELGVGRGIFKP
;
A
#
# COMPACT_ATOMS: atom_id res chain seq x y z
N MET A 1 -55.83 23.61 -25.46
CA MET A 1 -55.54 22.36 -24.75
C MET A 1 -54.12 21.96 -25.11
N SER A 2 -53.19 22.09 -24.16
CA SER A 2 -51.77 21.79 -24.35
C SER A 2 -51.48 20.50 -23.60
N GLU A 3 -51.38 19.39 -24.32
CA GLU A 3 -51.07 18.09 -23.74
C GLU A 3 -49.57 17.81 -23.92
N LYS A 4 -48.96 17.40 -22.81
CA LYS A 4 -47.53 17.35 -22.54
C LYS A 4 -46.85 16.25 -23.35
N ALA A 5 -45.63 16.55 -23.79
CA ALA A 5 -44.71 15.59 -24.38
C ALA A 5 -44.32 14.52 -23.35
N ASP A 6 -44.70 13.28 -23.60
CA ASP A 6 -44.36 12.11 -22.80
C ASP A 6 -42.95 11.60 -23.09
N SER A 7 -42.17 11.47 -22.01
CA SER A 7 -41.09 10.50 -21.80
C SER A 7 -39.84 10.56 -22.69
N VAL A 8 -38.98 11.56 -22.42
CA VAL A 8 -37.53 11.32 -22.52
C VAL A 8 -37.21 10.29 -21.43
N GLY A 9 -36.83 9.07 -21.84
CA GLY A 9 -36.50 7.96 -20.94
C GLY A 9 -35.60 8.45 -19.82
N ALA A 10 -36.10 8.38 -18.59
CA ALA A 10 -35.34 8.73 -17.41
C ALA A 10 -34.08 7.86 -17.39
N VAL A 11 -32.95 8.45 -17.77
CA VAL A 11 -31.63 7.88 -17.53
C VAL A 11 -31.51 7.86 -16.00
N THR A 12 -31.83 6.72 -15.40
CA THR A 12 -31.59 6.48 -13.99
C THR A 12 -30.09 6.50 -13.79
N PHE A 13 -29.55 7.67 -13.43
CA PHE A 13 -28.19 7.76 -12.95
C PHE A 13 -28.06 6.80 -11.75
N PRO A 14 -26.99 5.99 -11.69
CA PRO A 14 -26.76 5.13 -10.53
C PRO A 14 -26.68 6.02 -9.29
N ASP A 15 -27.65 5.85 -8.39
CA ASP A 15 -27.76 6.64 -7.17
C ASP A 15 -26.60 6.28 -6.23
N ALA A 16 -25.56 7.12 -6.22
CA ALA A 16 -24.39 7.00 -5.37
C ALA A 16 -24.62 7.62 -3.97
N SER A 17 -25.88 7.73 -3.54
CA SER A 17 -26.29 8.35 -2.27
C SER A 17 -25.70 7.68 -1.03
N ASN A 18 -25.36 6.39 -1.08
CA ASN A 18 -24.84 5.62 0.04
C ASN A 18 -23.46 4.99 -0.24
N LYS A 19 -22.40 5.76 0.02
CA LYS A 19 -21.01 5.25 0.03
C LYS A 19 -20.68 4.67 1.40
N TYR A 20 -20.74 3.35 1.54
CA TYR A 20 -20.33 2.68 2.78
C TYR A 20 -18.86 2.26 2.72
N PRO A 21 -18.04 2.57 3.74
CA PRO A 21 -16.67 2.11 3.81
C PRO A 21 -16.63 0.60 4.06
N ASN A 22 -16.36 -0.18 3.02
CA ASN A 22 -16.05 -1.61 3.10
C ASN A 22 -14.52 -1.85 3.03
N PRO A 23 -13.83 -1.96 4.18
CA PRO A 23 -12.37 -2.11 4.23
C PRO A 23 -11.86 -3.41 3.59
N LEU A 24 -12.67 -4.46 3.54
CA LEU A 24 -12.27 -5.77 2.99
C LEU A 24 -12.12 -5.76 1.47
N GLY A 25 -12.98 -5.00 0.78
CA GLY A 25 -12.88 -4.86 -0.67
C GLY A 25 -11.70 -3.97 -1.11
N ASN A 26 -11.34 -2.96 -0.31
CA ASN A 26 -10.13 -2.15 -0.56
C ASN A 26 -8.85 -2.96 -0.44
N PHE A 27 -8.82 -3.87 0.53
CA PHE A 27 -7.69 -4.77 0.75
C PHE A 27 -7.46 -5.69 -0.48
N SER A 28 -8.53 -6.24 -1.06
CA SER A 28 -8.41 -7.13 -2.22
C SER A 28 -8.00 -6.38 -3.49
N LYS A 29 -8.57 -5.20 -3.78
CA LYS A 29 -8.23 -4.42 -4.99
C LYS A 29 -6.92 -3.61 -4.87
N GLY A 30 -6.48 -3.29 -3.65
CA GLY A 30 -5.20 -2.59 -3.44
C GLY A 30 -5.21 -1.12 -3.70
N LEU A 31 -6.33 -0.49 -3.37
CA LEU A 31 -6.52 0.94 -3.54
C LEU A 31 -5.87 1.70 -2.38
N GLY A 32 -5.38 2.90 -2.68
CA GLY A 32 -4.82 3.83 -1.69
C GLY A 32 -3.32 4.04 -1.73
N TYR A 33 -2.58 3.24 -2.51
CA TYR A 33 -1.18 3.57 -2.76
C TYR A 33 -1.06 4.89 -3.54
N PRO A 34 -0.10 5.75 -3.20
CA PRO A 34 0.13 7.00 -3.91
C PRO A 34 0.59 6.72 -5.34
N GLU A 35 0.29 7.66 -6.26
CA GLU A 35 0.83 7.62 -7.61
C GLU A 35 2.36 7.53 -7.57
N TRP A 36 2.92 6.75 -8.51
CA TRP A 36 4.35 6.53 -8.52
C TRP A 36 5.10 7.75 -9.05
N HIS A 37 6.18 8.10 -8.36
CA HIS A 37 7.15 9.08 -8.80
C HIS A 37 8.56 8.52 -8.60
N PRO A 38 9.54 8.91 -9.44
CA PRO A 38 10.92 8.45 -9.31
C PRO A 38 11.48 8.72 -7.91
N ILE A 39 11.97 7.66 -7.26
CA ILE A 39 12.46 7.73 -5.90
C ILE A 39 14.00 7.83 -5.90
N ASP A 40 14.55 8.86 -5.26
CA ASP A 40 15.99 8.90 -4.95
C ASP A 40 16.30 7.91 -3.82
N THR A 41 16.67 6.70 -4.21
CA THR A 41 16.98 5.59 -3.29
C THR A 41 18.15 5.93 -2.37
N ARG A 42 19.21 6.56 -2.91
CA ARG A 42 20.41 6.90 -2.15
C ARG A 42 20.10 7.91 -1.07
N LYS A 43 19.33 8.95 -1.38
CA LYS A 43 18.95 9.98 -0.41
C LYS A 43 18.11 9.40 0.70
N GLN A 44 17.06 8.66 0.39
CA GLN A 44 16.17 8.07 1.41
C GLN A 44 16.90 7.08 2.31
N VAL A 45 17.70 6.18 1.73
CA VAL A 45 18.48 5.19 2.49
C VAL A 45 19.54 5.88 3.35
N SER A 46 20.24 6.89 2.82
CA SER A 46 21.27 7.61 3.58
C SER A 46 20.67 8.39 4.74
N GLN A 47 19.53 9.04 4.55
CA GLN A 47 18.81 9.74 5.62
C GLN A 47 18.38 8.75 6.71
N LEU A 48 17.79 7.61 6.33
CA LEU A 48 17.36 6.58 7.26
C LEU A 48 18.54 5.98 8.04
N PHE A 49 19.64 5.69 7.35
CA PHE A 49 20.86 5.17 7.97
C PHE A 49 21.44 6.17 8.97
N ARG A 50 21.62 7.43 8.57
CA ARG A 50 22.16 8.49 9.43
C ARG A 50 21.30 8.68 10.66
N PHE A 51 19.99 8.76 10.49
CA PHE A 51 19.06 8.88 11.60
C PHE A 51 19.21 7.71 12.57
N GLY A 52 19.09 6.47 12.10
CA GLY A 52 19.19 5.28 12.95
C GLY A 52 20.55 5.14 13.64
N PHE A 53 21.64 5.41 12.91
CA PHE A 53 23.00 5.34 13.42
C PHE A 53 23.27 6.38 14.51
N TYR A 54 22.96 7.66 14.23
CA TYR A 54 23.18 8.73 15.20
C TYR A 54 22.28 8.59 16.42
N THR A 55 21.03 8.15 16.27
CA THR A 55 20.15 7.87 17.40
C THR A 55 20.67 6.71 18.25
N THR A 56 21.20 5.65 17.64
CA THR A 56 21.75 4.50 18.38
C THR A 56 23.00 4.89 19.17
N ILE A 57 23.94 5.60 18.54
CA ILE A 57 25.18 6.05 19.20
C ILE A 57 24.89 7.12 20.24
N GLY A 58 24.00 8.08 19.92
CA GLY A 58 23.59 9.11 20.87
C GLY A 58 22.94 8.52 22.11
N SER A 59 22.06 7.52 21.94
CA SER A 59 21.44 6.80 23.06
C SER A 59 22.47 6.02 23.88
N TYR A 60 23.45 5.39 23.22
CA TYR A 60 24.55 4.71 23.90
C TYR A 60 25.40 5.67 24.73
N GLY A 61 25.81 6.80 24.13
CA GLY A 61 26.55 7.84 24.82
C GLY A 61 25.78 8.43 25.99
N PHE A 62 24.49 8.71 25.81
CA PHE A 62 23.63 9.23 26.87
C PHE A 62 23.49 8.27 28.04
N LEU A 63 23.24 6.98 27.79
CA LEU A 63 23.13 5.97 28.85
C LEU A 63 24.47 5.72 29.55
N TYR A 64 25.57 5.76 28.80
CA TYR A 64 26.90 5.66 29.37
C TYR A 64 27.23 6.86 30.27
N LEU A 65 26.89 8.08 29.87
CA LEU A 65 27.15 9.27 30.67
C LEU A 65 26.23 9.38 31.90
N TRP A 66 24.93 9.11 31.73
CA TRP A 66 23.94 9.30 32.80
C TRP A 66 23.92 8.14 33.81
N LYS A 67 23.86 6.90 33.33
CA LYS A 67 23.69 5.70 34.17
C LYS A 67 24.93 4.80 34.22
N ARG A 68 26.03 5.16 33.53
CA ARG A 68 27.23 4.31 33.39
C ARG A 68 26.92 2.89 32.92
N THR A 69 25.83 2.72 32.18
CA THR A 69 25.37 1.43 31.66
C THR A 69 25.63 1.34 30.17
N THR A 70 25.98 0.14 29.73
CA THR A 70 26.23 -0.20 28.33
C THR A 70 25.20 -1.21 27.87
N PHE A 71 24.76 -1.10 26.61
CA PHE A 71 23.97 -2.16 25.96
C PHE A 71 24.73 -2.73 24.76
N LYS A 72 24.33 -3.92 24.32
CA LYS A 72 24.91 -4.57 23.13
C LYS A 72 24.53 -3.79 21.87
N LEU A 73 25.46 -3.01 21.32
CA LEU A 73 25.27 -2.19 20.12
C LEU A 73 24.87 -3.00 18.87
N GLU A 74 25.26 -4.28 18.83
CA GLU A 74 24.97 -5.19 17.73
C GLU A 74 23.47 -5.28 17.40
N ILE A 75 22.61 -5.34 18.42
CA ILE A 75 21.16 -5.49 18.25
C ILE A 75 20.55 -4.25 17.56
N PRO A 76 20.68 -3.02 18.09
CA PRO A 76 20.13 -1.85 17.43
C PRO A 76 20.80 -1.53 16.09
N LEU A 77 22.11 -1.78 15.94
CA LEU A 77 22.76 -1.64 14.63
C LEU A 77 22.20 -2.64 13.60
N SER A 78 21.88 -3.86 14.02
CA SER A 78 21.22 -4.84 13.14
C SER A 78 19.81 -4.40 12.73
N ALA A 79 19.08 -3.70 13.61
CA ALA A 79 17.79 -3.11 13.27
C ALA A 79 17.92 -1.93 12.29
N VAL A 80 18.92 -1.06 12.46
CA VAL A 80 19.21 0.01 11.49
C VAL A 80 19.59 -0.58 10.12
N ALA A 81 20.42 -1.62 10.10
CA ALA A 81 20.77 -2.36 8.88
C ALA A 81 19.52 -2.98 8.23
N PHE A 82 18.63 -3.58 9.02
CA PHE A 82 17.37 -4.14 8.54
C PHE A 82 16.51 -3.07 7.82
N PHE A 83 16.24 -1.95 8.48
CA PHE A 83 15.39 -0.89 7.91
C PHE A 83 16.01 -0.24 6.67
N THR A 84 17.33 -0.05 6.65
CA THR A 84 18.04 0.54 5.51
C THR A 84 18.02 -0.36 4.29
N ILE A 85 18.27 -1.66 4.47
CA ILE A 85 18.16 -2.66 3.40
C ILE A 85 16.71 -2.74 2.90
N ALA A 86 15.75 -2.83 3.82
CA ALA A 86 14.33 -2.95 3.47
C ALA A 86 13.89 -1.76 2.63
N LYS A 87 14.24 -0.54 3.07
CA LYS A 87 13.89 0.68 2.34
C LYS A 87 14.61 0.78 1.00
N GLY A 88 15.89 0.41 0.95
CA GLY A 88 16.67 0.43 -0.30
C GLY A 88 16.08 -0.51 -1.36
N MET A 89 15.71 -1.72 -0.96
CA MET A 89 15.10 -2.70 -1.85
C MET A 89 13.68 -2.30 -2.25
N GLN A 90 12.86 -1.84 -1.28
CA GLN A 90 11.51 -1.33 -1.56
C GLN A 90 11.53 -0.20 -2.60
N SER A 91 12.38 0.81 -2.40
CA SER A 91 12.48 1.96 -3.32
C SER A 91 13.08 1.57 -4.67
N SER A 92 14.02 0.62 -4.70
CA SER A 92 14.58 0.11 -5.97
C SER A 92 13.54 -0.66 -6.78
N LEU A 93 12.74 -1.51 -6.13
CA LEU A 93 11.66 -2.24 -6.78
C LEU A 93 10.54 -1.32 -7.26
N ALA A 94 10.20 -0.31 -6.46
CA ALA A 94 9.23 0.70 -6.87
C ALA A 94 9.69 1.42 -8.15
N ASN A 95 10.98 1.76 -8.25
CA ASN A 95 11.55 2.36 -9.46
C ASN A 95 11.60 1.39 -10.65
N LEU A 96 11.98 0.12 -10.44
CA LEU A 96 12.05 -0.87 -11.51
C LEU A 96 10.67 -1.24 -12.08
N ARG A 97 9.64 -1.22 -11.24
CA ARG A 97 8.27 -1.59 -11.60
C ARG A 97 7.40 -0.39 -11.93
N GLU A 98 7.94 0.82 -11.72
CA GLU A 98 7.24 2.11 -11.88
C GLU A 98 5.85 2.11 -11.21
N LYS A 99 5.75 1.40 -10.08
CA LYS A 99 4.48 1.13 -9.40
C LYS A 99 4.67 1.06 -7.90
N ASN A 100 3.78 1.72 -7.17
CA ASN A 100 3.67 1.60 -5.72
C ASN A 100 2.62 0.53 -5.35
N ASP A 101 3.07 -0.56 -4.74
CA ASP A 101 2.19 -1.59 -4.19
C ASP A 101 2.83 -2.32 -3.01
N CYS A 102 2.03 -3.16 -2.33
CA CYS A 102 2.47 -3.97 -1.18
C CYS A 102 3.61 -4.93 -1.53
N TRP A 103 3.76 -5.30 -2.82
CA TRP A 103 4.84 -6.18 -3.26
C TRP A 103 6.23 -5.56 -3.08
N ASN A 104 6.35 -4.24 -3.21
CA ASN A 104 7.60 -3.54 -2.92
C ASN A 104 7.97 -3.69 -1.43
N THR A 105 6.98 -3.57 -0.54
CA THR A 105 7.15 -3.77 0.91
C THR A 105 7.49 -5.22 1.23
N PHE A 106 6.80 -6.18 0.62
CA PHE A 106 7.06 -7.61 0.79
C PHE A 106 8.49 -7.98 0.44
N TRP A 107 8.95 -7.65 -0.77
CA TRP A 107 10.29 -7.99 -1.20
C TRP A 107 11.37 -7.19 -0.47
N GLY A 108 11.10 -5.93 -0.11
CA GLY A 108 12.00 -5.15 0.71
C GLY A 108 12.27 -5.81 2.07
N LEU A 109 11.21 -6.18 2.77
CA LEU A 109 11.29 -6.86 4.07
C LEU A 109 11.84 -8.28 3.96
N ALA A 110 11.52 -9.02 2.89
CA ALA A 110 12.07 -10.35 2.65
C ALA A 110 13.59 -10.30 2.53
N THR A 111 14.12 -9.42 1.66
CA THR A 111 15.57 -9.24 1.47
C THR A 111 16.26 -8.80 2.75
N ALA A 112 15.67 -7.85 3.49
CA ALA A 112 16.21 -7.40 4.77
C ALA A 112 16.25 -8.51 5.83
N ASN A 113 15.18 -9.31 5.94
CA ASN A 113 15.12 -10.45 6.85
C ASN A 113 16.18 -11.50 6.48
N THR A 114 16.32 -11.84 5.20
CA THR A 114 17.34 -12.81 4.75
C THR A 114 18.74 -12.34 5.12
N ILE A 115 19.08 -11.07 4.89
CA ILE A 115 20.42 -10.55 5.16
C ILE A 115 20.68 -10.48 6.67
N VAL A 116 19.78 -9.86 7.44
CA VAL A 116 19.99 -9.63 8.88
C VAL A 116 19.92 -10.93 9.68
N LEU A 117 18.96 -11.83 9.40
CA LEU A 117 18.87 -13.12 10.09
C LEU A 117 20.07 -14.03 9.76
N THR A 118 20.66 -13.88 8.56
CA THR A 118 21.86 -14.64 8.19
C THR A 118 23.13 -14.06 8.83
N ALA A 119 23.30 -12.73 8.77
CA ALA A 119 24.53 -12.07 9.20
C ALA A 119 24.59 -11.82 10.72
N ALA A 120 23.51 -11.33 11.33
CA ALA A 120 23.47 -10.96 12.74
C ALA A 120 23.09 -12.13 13.66
N PHE A 121 22.19 -13.02 13.22
CA PHE A 121 21.70 -14.14 14.04
C PHE A 121 22.31 -15.49 13.62
N LYS A 122 23.65 -15.57 13.61
CA LYS A 122 24.37 -16.78 13.15
C LYS A 122 24.00 -18.05 13.93
N SER A 123 23.74 -17.93 15.23
CA SER A 123 23.40 -19.06 16.12
C SER A 123 21.97 -19.58 15.97
N MET A 124 21.09 -18.88 15.26
CA MET A 124 19.70 -19.29 15.11
C MET A 124 19.58 -20.45 14.09
N PRO A 125 18.82 -21.53 14.38
CA PRO A 125 18.61 -22.61 13.43
C PRO A 125 17.93 -22.12 12.13
N PRO A 126 18.27 -22.67 10.95
CA PRO A 126 17.72 -22.24 9.66
C PRO A 126 16.18 -22.25 9.60
N LYS A 127 15.55 -23.27 10.21
CA LYS A 127 14.08 -23.38 10.27
C LYS A 127 13.42 -22.15 10.92
N HIS A 128 14.01 -21.63 12.00
CA HIS A 128 13.45 -20.48 12.69
C HIS A 128 13.73 -19.19 11.92
N LYS A 129 14.88 -19.06 11.25
CA LYS A 129 15.16 -17.91 10.37
C LYS A 129 14.14 -17.80 9.26
N ILE A 130 13.83 -18.92 8.60
CA ILE A 130 12.84 -18.96 7.52
C ILE A 130 11.45 -18.65 8.07
N LEU A 131 11.04 -19.31 9.17
CA LEU A 131 9.70 -19.12 9.73
C LEU A 131 9.50 -17.67 10.20
N THR A 132 10.44 -17.12 10.96
CA THR A 132 10.37 -15.73 11.45
C THR A 132 10.43 -14.74 10.29
N GLY A 133 11.30 -14.99 9.29
CA GLY A 133 11.39 -14.16 8.09
C GLY A 133 10.07 -14.16 7.31
N VAL A 134 9.55 -15.32 6.93
CA VAL A 134 8.30 -15.43 6.16
C VAL A 134 7.13 -14.85 6.94
N PHE A 135 6.98 -15.22 8.21
CA PHE A 135 5.87 -14.75 9.04
C PHE A 135 5.91 -13.23 9.27
N GLY A 136 7.07 -12.69 9.65
CA GLY A 136 7.23 -11.24 9.87
C GLY A 136 7.02 -10.43 8.60
N THR A 137 7.55 -10.91 7.47
CA THR A 137 7.36 -10.27 6.15
C THR A 137 5.89 -10.29 5.74
N SER A 138 5.21 -11.42 5.92
CA SER A 138 3.81 -11.60 5.53
C SER A 138 2.90 -10.70 6.36
N LEU A 139 3.05 -10.70 7.69
CA LEU A 139 2.28 -9.83 8.58
C LEU A 139 2.49 -8.36 8.25
N ALA A 140 3.73 -7.91 8.15
CA ALA A 140 4.02 -6.51 7.85
C ALA A 140 3.46 -6.07 6.49
N THR A 141 3.47 -6.95 5.49
CA THR A 141 2.88 -6.68 4.17
C THR A 141 1.36 -6.57 4.25
N ILE A 142 0.71 -7.44 5.04
CA ILE A 142 -0.74 -7.38 5.28
C ILE A 142 -1.09 -6.08 6.00
N PHE A 143 -0.32 -5.67 7.00
CA PHE A 143 -0.53 -4.40 7.70
C PHE A 143 -0.33 -3.19 6.79
N ASP A 144 0.70 -3.17 5.95
CA ASP A 144 0.91 -2.11 4.94
C ASP A 144 -0.30 -2.03 4.00
N ARG A 145 -0.73 -3.18 3.47
CA ARG A 145 -1.91 -3.26 2.60
C ARG A 145 -3.18 -2.77 3.29
N ALA A 146 -3.39 -3.15 4.55
CA ALA A 146 -4.54 -2.73 5.33
C ALA A 146 -4.51 -1.22 5.64
N TYR A 147 -3.35 -0.67 5.96
CA TYR A 147 -3.16 0.77 6.19
C TYR A 147 -3.53 1.58 4.95
N TRP A 148 -3.00 1.21 3.78
CA TRP A 148 -3.33 1.90 2.53
C TRP A 148 -4.80 1.69 2.13
N ALA A 149 -5.35 0.50 2.34
CA ALA A 149 -6.77 0.23 2.12
C ALA A 149 -7.69 1.10 3.01
N GLN A 150 -7.28 1.44 4.23
CA GLN A 150 -8.04 2.32 5.11
C GLN A 150 -7.79 3.82 4.84
N SER A 151 -6.63 4.17 4.28
CA SER A 151 -6.32 5.58 3.95
C SER A 151 -7.32 6.21 2.96
N THR A 152 -7.98 5.39 2.13
CA THR A 152 -8.99 5.80 1.14
C THR A 152 -10.42 5.75 1.64
N SER A 153 -10.66 5.24 2.86
CA SER A 153 -12.01 5.15 3.43
C SER A 153 -12.44 6.43 4.18
N ASN A 154 -11.71 7.53 4.04
CA ASN A 154 -12.10 8.81 4.63
C ASN A 154 -13.16 9.51 3.75
N PRO A 155 -14.39 9.75 4.24
CA PRO A 155 -15.48 10.36 3.46
C PRO A 155 -15.13 11.73 2.87
N SER A 156 -14.24 12.47 3.51
CA SER A 156 -13.89 13.86 3.16
C SER A 156 -13.04 14.00 1.89
N TYR A 157 -12.37 12.93 1.44
CA TYR A 157 -11.52 12.99 0.24
C TYR A 157 -12.32 12.81 -1.07
N ASN A 158 -13.42 12.04 -1.06
CA ASN A 158 -14.21 11.77 -2.25
C ASN A 158 -15.10 12.95 -2.68
N ALA A 159 -15.55 13.79 -1.74
CA ALA A 159 -16.35 14.98 -2.04
C ALA A 159 -15.59 16.02 -2.91
N LYS A 160 -14.25 16.01 -2.88
CA LYS A 160 -13.41 16.92 -3.67
C LYS A 160 -13.20 16.45 -5.11
N TYR A 161 -13.33 15.14 -5.39
CA TYR A 161 -13.23 14.59 -6.74
C TYR A 161 -14.56 14.70 -7.51
N GLU A 162 -15.70 14.64 -6.82
CA GLU A 162 -17.03 14.73 -7.44
C GLU A 162 -17.42 16.14 -7.89
N SER A 163 -16.96 17.18 -7.19
CA SER A 163 -17.25 18.57 -7.58
C SER A 163 -16.46 19.06 -8.81
N ALA A 164 -15.48 18.29 -9.28
CA ALA A 164 -14.60 18.66 -10.39
C ALA A 164 -14.94 17.98 -11.74
N GLN A 165 -15.92 17.08 -11.81
CA GLN A 165 -16.19 16.24 -12.99
C GLN A 165 -17.66 16.24 -13.45
N VAL A 166 -18.29 17.42 -13.55
CA VAL A 166 -19.72 17.54 -13.90
C VAL A 166 -20.01 17.28 -15.40
N ASP A 167 -19.03 17.30 -16.31
CA ASP A 167 -19.29 17.34 -17.76
C ASP A 167 -18.48 16.33 -18.63
N LYS A 168 -18.08 15.17 -18.13
CA LYS A 168 -17.50 14.11 -18.99
C LYS A 168 -18.13 12.76 -18.74
N ASP A 169 -18.25 11.99 -19.82
CA ASP A 169 -18.67 10.59 -19.95
C ASP A 169 -18.90 9.86 -18.63
N LEU A 170 -20.08 9.23 -18.49
CA LEU A 170 -20.54 8.43 -17.34
C LEU A 170 -19.35 7.95 -16.48
N PRO A 171 -19.17 8.49 -15.26
CA PRO A 171 -17.96 8.24 -14.49
C PRO A 171 -17.83 6.74 -14.27
N LYS A 172 -16.64 6.20 -14.58
CA LYS A 172 -16.31 4.81 -14.27
C LYS A 172 -16.69 4.56 -12.82
N GLN A 173 -17.50 3.53 -12.56
CA GLN A 173 -17.99 3.20 -11.23
C GLN A 173 -16.83 3.27 -10.23
N SER A 174 -16.86 4.27 -9.34
CA SER A 174 -15.84 4.39 -8.31
C SER A 174 -15.97 3.19 -7.39
N PHE A 175 -14.88 2.84 -6.73
CA PHE A 175 -14.86 1.65 -5.89
C PHE A 175 -16.00 1.61 -4.84
N TRP A 176 -16.45 2.77 -4.40
CA TRP A 176 -17.49 2.97 -3.39
C TRP A 176 -18.91 3.10 -3.93
N ASP A 177 -19.08 3.15 -5.26
CA ASP A 177 -20.39 3.36 -5.86
C ASP A 177 -21.11 2.00 -5.97
N ILE A 178 -22.37 1.96 -5.54
CA ILE A 178 -23.22 0.78 -5.70
C ILE A 178 -24.12 1.03 -6.90
N TRP A 179 -23.89 0.30 -7.99
CA TRP A 179 -24.70 0.42 -9.20
C TRP A 179 -25.70 -0.73 -9.25
N GLN A 180 -26.96 -0.42 -9.56
CA GLN A 180 -27.98 -1.46 -9.80
C GLN A 180 -27.68 -2.29 -11.05
N ARG A 181 -27.03 -1.68 -12.06
CA ARG A 181 -26.58 -2.35 -13.30
C ARG A 181 -25.23 -1.80 -13.72
N ARG A 182 -24.20 -2.65 -13.83
CA ARG A 182 -22.89 -2.28 -14.37
C ARG A 182 -22.93 -2.27 -15.91
N PRO A 183 -22.15 -1.41 -16.58
CA PRO A 183 -21.99 -1.48 -18.03
C PRO A 183 -21.44 -2.85 -18.44
N LEU A 184 -22.01 -3.43 -19.49
CA LEU A 184 -21.49 -4.69 -20.07
C LEU A 184 -20.06 -4.52 -20.58
N THR A 185 -19.69 -3.34 -21.08
CA THR A 185 -18.33 -3.00 -21.52
C THR A 185 -17.30 -3.15 -20.40
N ASP A 186 -17.61 -2.62 -19.21
CA ASP A 186 -16.73 -2.70 -18.04
C ASP A 186 -16.61 -4.15 -17.56
N THR A 187 -17.72 -4.89 -17.61
CA THR A 187 -17.76 -6.30 -17.23
C THR A 187 -16.91 -7.16 -18.17
N VAL A 188 -17.00 -6.93 -19.48
CA VAL A 188 -16.18 -7.60 -20.50
C VAL A 188 -14.70 -7.23 -20.35
N GLN A 189 -14.39 -5.98 -20.01
CA GLN A 189 -13.01 -5.53 -19.80
C GLN A 189 -12.38 -6.14 -18.54
N GLU A 190 -13.15 -6.28 -17.45
CA GLU A 190 -12.66 -6.85 -16.20
C GLU A 190 -12.58 -8.39 -16.22
N LEU A 191 -13.58 -9.07 -16.80
CA LEU A 191 -13.70 -10.53 -16.74
C LEU A 191 -13.23 -11.24 -18.01
N GLY A 192 -13.05 -10.50 -19.11
CA GLY A 192 -12.77 -11.05 -20.43
C GLY A 192 -14.04 -11.61 -21.11
N VAL A 193 -13.94 -11.82 -22.44
CA VAL A 193 -14.99 -12.50 -23.21
C VAL A 193 -14.90 -14.01 -22.94
N GLY A 194 -16.04 -14.64 -22.66
CA GLY A 194 -16.13 -16.08 -22.37
C GLY A 194 -16.88 -16.39 -21.07
N ARG A 195 -17.02 -17.68 -20.73
CA ARG A 195 -17.71 -18.15 -19.50
C ARG A 195 -19.13 -17.58 -19.32
N GLY A 196 -19.86 -17.38 -20.41
CA GLY A 196 -21.22 -16.81 -20.42
C GLY A 196 -21.28 -15.28 -20.53
N ILE A 197 -20.14 -14.59 -20.63
CA ILE A 197 -20.06 -13.14 -20.89
C ILE A 197 -19.73 -12.93 -22.37
N PHE A 198 -20.67 -12.36 -23.11
CA PHE A 198 -20.55 -12.09 -24.53
C PHE A 198 -20.34 -10.60 -24.78
N LYS A 199 -19.52 -10.27 -25.79
CA LYS A 199 -19.47 -8.93 -26.35
C LYS A 199 -20.63 -8.80 -27.35
N PRO A 200 -21.53 -7.81 -27.23
CA PRO A 200 -22.52 -7.54 -28.25
C PRO A 200 -21.87 -7.11 -29.57
#